data_AF-A0A2H4ZB95-F1
#
_entry.id   AF-A0A2H4ZB95-F1
#
_cell.length_a   1.000
_cell.length_b   1.000
_cell.length_c   1.000
_cell.angle_alpha   90.00
_cell.angle_beta   90.00
_cell.angle_gamma   90.00
#
_symmetry.space_group_name_H-M   'P 1'
#
loop_
_entity.id
_entity.type
_entity.pdbx_description
1 polymer ?
#
loop_
_entity_poly.entity_id
_entity_poly.type
_entity_poly.pdbx_seq_one_letter_code
_entity_poly.pdbx_strand_id
1 'polypeptide(L)'
;MKKFKENDENITVEAVIRYCVLEHLKIIQITNTLNNCLRNVTLLEFIVLSAQIALIAFEGFTSQSANTVVVCIVHVLMLLVHMLLFYWHADEIRHESMAISEALYETDWYEYSRSTSSTIHIMMMRSQRPLSLSVGPFGEMSLTMALKILKGVYTYMTFLQHSYGQTSSLGTN
;
A
#
# COMPACT_ATOMS: atom_id res chain seq x y z
N MET A 1 0.01 39.61 34.96
CA MET A 1 0.94 39.33 33.84
C MET A 1 1.00 37.84 33.47
N LYS A 2 1.19 36.89 34.40
CA LYS A 2 1.17 35.44 34.08
C LYS A 2 -0.13 34.96 33.41
N LYS A 3 -1.30 35.33 33.94
CA LYS A 3 -2.61 34.99 33.33
C LYS A 3 -2.85 35.54 31.92
N PHE A 4 -2.16 36.60 31.51
CA PHE A 4 -2.31 37.19 30.18
C PHE A 4 -1.44 36.44 29.17
N LYS A 5 -0.21 36.07 29.58
CA LYS A 5 0.72 35.24 28.78
C LYS A 5 0.20 33.83 28.55
N GLU A 6 -0.40 33.24 29.59
CA GLU A 6 -1.03 31.91 29.55
C GLU A 6 -2.27 31.89 28.65
N ASN A 7 -3.01 33.00 28.56
CA ASN A 7 -4.18 33.10 27.69
C ASN A 7 -3.78 33.24 26.21
N ASP A 8 -2.74 34.03 25.91
CA ASP A 8 -2.18 34.10 24.55
C ASP A 8 -1.61 32.76 24.09
N GLU A 9 -0.89 32.05 24.98
CA GLU A 9 -0.31 30.74 24.70
C GLU A 9 -1.38 29.69 24.40
N ASN A 10 -2.46 29.64 25.19
CA ASN A 10 -3.62 28.77 24.96
C ASN A 10 -4.33 29.05 23.62
N ILE A 11 -4.44 30.33 23.22
CA ILE A 11 -5.05 30.71 21.93
C ILE A 11 -4.19 30.22 20.76
N THR A 12 -2.86 30.30 20.86
CA THR A 12 -1.95 29.74 19.85
C THR A 12 -2.06 28.22 19.75
N VAL A 13 -2.10 27.52 20.88
CA VAL A 13 -2.19 26.05 20.90
C VAL A 13 -3.51 25.57 20.30
N GLU A 14 -4.63 26.23 20.61
CA GLU A 14 -5.94 25.91 20.02
C GLU A 14 -5.94 26.11 18.49
N ALA A 15 -5.29 27.18 18.00
CA ALA A 15 -5.15 27.42 16.57
C ALA A 15 -4.30 26.34 15.87
N VAL A 16 -3.19 25.92 16.48
CA VAL A 16 -2.33 24.84 15.96
C VAL A 16 -3.08 23.51 15.91
N ILE A 17 -3.80 23.15 16.98
CA ILE A 17 -4.57 21.90 17.02
C ILE A 17 -5.69 21.92 15.99
N ARG A 18 -6.38 23.06 15.83
CA ARG A 18 -7.38 23.22 14.79
C ARG A 18 -6.79 23.12 13.38
N TYR A 19 -5.56 23.55 13.17
CA TYR A 19 -4.84 23.34 11.92
C TYR A 19 -4.53 21.84 11.70
N CYS A 20 -3.98 21.15 12.70
CA CYS A 20 -3.67 19.72 12.64
C CYS A 20 -4.91 18.85 12.38
N VAL A 21 -5.96 19.00 13.20
CA VAL A 21 -7.33 19.26 12.73
C VAL A 21 -7.66 18.99 11.26
N LEU A 22 -7.69 20.11 10.56
CA LEU A 22 -8.06 20.26 9.17
C LEU A 22 -7.10 19.51 8.25
N GLU A 23 -5.79 19.50 8.54
CA GLU A 23 -4.81 18.77 7.75
C GLU A 23 -5.03 17.25 7.82
N HIS A 24 -5.26 16.68 8.99
CA HIS A 24 -5.60 15.26 9.12
C HIS A 24 -6.89 14.92 8.36
N LEU A 25 -7.91 15.78 8.43
CA LEU A 25 -9.15 15.58 7.68
C LEU A 25 -8.90 15.62 6.16
N LYS A 26 -8.06 16.53 5.68
CA LYS A 26 -7.64 16.57 4.26
C LYS A 26 -6.91 15.29 3.87
N ILE A 27 -5.96 14.81 4.68
CA ILE A 27 -5.24 13.57 4.44
C ILE A 27 -6.22 12.39 4.32
N ILE A 28 -7.18 12.26 5.24
CA ILE A 28 -8.22 11.23 5.16
C ILE A 28 -9.00 11.32 3.84
N GLN A 29 -9.38 12.54 3.42
CA GLN A 29 -10.13 12.74 2.17
C GLN A 29 -9.29 12.38 0.94
N ILE A 30 -8.02 12.78 0.92
CA ILE A 30 -7.07 12.46 -0.14
C ILE A 30 -6.88 10.95 -0.21
N THR A 31 -6.64 10.27 0.92
CA THR A 31 -6.45 8.83 0.94
C THR A 31 -7.71 8.06 0.53
N ASN A 32 -8.90 8.52 0.90
CA ASN A 32 -10.15 7.93 0.39
C ASN A 32 -10.32 8.11 -1.12
N THR A 33 -9.96 9.28 -1.64
CA THR A 33 -9.99 9.56 -3.08
C THR A 33 -8.97 8.70 -3.82
N LEU A 34 -7.76 8.60 -3.27
CA LEU A 34 -6.68 7.77 -3.76
C LEU A 34 -7.09 6.30 -3.77
N ASN A 35 -7.70 5.79 -2.68
CA ASN A 35 -8.21 4.42 -2.60
C ASN A 35 -9.25 4.13 -3.70
N ASN A 36 -10.19 5.05 -3.92
CA ASN A 36 -11.19 4.91 -4.98
C ASN A 36 -10.56 4.92 -6.39
N CYS A 37 -9.53 5.75 -6.61
CA CYS A 37 -8.81 5.78 -7.87
C CYS A 37 -7.98 4.50 -8.08
N LEU A 38 -7.19 4.14 -7.06
CA LEU A 38 -6.31 2.97 -7.06
C LEU A 38 -7.08 1.68 -7.23
N ARG A 39 -8.30 1.57 -6.69
CA ARG A 39 -9.17 0.43 -6.95
C ARG A 39 -9.34 0.17 -8.46
N ASN A 40 -9.56 1.19 -9.26
CA ASN A 40 -9.68 1.05 -10.71
C ASN A 40 -8.32 0.85 -11.38
N VAL A 41 -7.29 1.58 -10.93
CA VAL A 41 -5.92 1.46 -11.46
C VAL A 41 -5.37 0.05 -11.26
N THR A 42 -5.61 -0.58 -10.12
CA THR A 42 -5.10 -1.94 -9.83
C THR A 42 -5.75 -3.00 -10.72
N LEU A 43 -7.03 -2.82 -11.07
CA LEU A 43 -7.69 -3.71 -12.02
C LEU A 43 -7.07 -3.58 -13.40
N LEU A 44 -6.79 -2.35 -13.84
CA LEU A 44 -6.09 -2.09 -15.09
C LEU A 44 -4.66 -2.66 -15.05
N GLU A 45 -3.96 -2.48 -13.95
CA GLU A 45 -2.62 -3.02 -13.72
C GLU A 45 -2.62 -4.54 -13.85
N PHE A 46 -3.60 -5.24 -13.27
CA PHE A 46 -3.71 -6.69 -13.42
C PHE A 46 -3.86 -7.12 -14.88
N ILE A 47 -4.66 -6.40 -15.67
CA ILE A 47 -4.81 -6.65 -17.11
C ILE A 47 -3.46 -6.43 -17.82
N VAL A 48 -2.78 -5.32 -17.55
CA VAL A 48 -1.46 -5.01 -18.14
C VAL A 48 -0.43 -6.08 -17.79
N LEU A 49 -0.35 -6.48 -16.52
CA LEU A 49 0.56 -7.52 -16.06
C LEU A 49 0.27 -8.87 -16.73
N SER A 50 -1.01 -9.25 -16.86
CA SER A 50 -1.39 -10.48 -17.57
C SER A 50 -0.95 -10.46 -19.04
N ALA A 51 -1.11 -9.32 -19.71
CA ALA A 51 -0.67 -9.15 -21.09
C ALA A 51 0.85 -9.20 -21.22
N GLN A 52 1.59 -8.59 -20.28
CA GLN A 52 3.04 -8.67 -20.24
C GLN A 52 3.55 -10.10 -20.05
N ILE A 53 2.95 -10.86 -19.13
CA ILE A 53 3.32 -12.28 -18.93
C ILE A 53 3.08 -13.09 -20.21
N ALA A 54 1.96 -12.86 -20.91
CA ALA A 54 1.66 -13.54 -22.17
C ALA A 54 2.69 -13.21 -23.26
N LEU A 55 3.12 -11.95 -23.38
CA LEU A 55 4.15 -11.54 -24.32
C LEU A 55 5.51 -12.18 -24.00
N ILE A 56 5.93 -12.17 -22.73
CA ILE A 56 7.19 -12.82 -22.30
C ILE A 56 7.17 -14.32 -22.61
N ALA A 57 6.04 -14.98 -22.36
CA ALA A 57 5.89 -16.40 -22.68
C ALA A 57 6.02 -16.65 -24.19
N PHE A 58 5.37 -15.83 -25.03
CA PHE A 58 5.44 -15.93 -26.49
C PHE A 58 6.85 -15.71 -27.04
N GLU A 59 7.58 -14.72 -26.53
CA GLU A 59 8.97 -14.46 -26.91
C GLU A 59 9.89 -15.62 -26.51
N GLY A 60 9.62 -16.25 -25.35
CA GLY A 60 10.33 -17.44 -24.89
C GLY A 60 10.11 -18.69 -25.75
N PHE A 61 8.93 -18.85 -26.35
CA PHE A 61 8.66 -19.97 -27.28
C PHE A 61 9.28 -19.75 -28.66
N THR A 62 9.29 -18.50 -29.14
CA THR A 62 9.63 -18.20 -30.54
C THR A 62 11.12 -18.02 -30.75
N SER A 63 11.89 -17.67 -29.71
CA SER A 63 13.30 -17.30 -29.86
C SER A 63 14.22 -18.09 -28.94
N GLN A 64 15.32 -18.62 -29.51
CA GLN A 64 16.41 -19.29 -28.76
C GLN A 64 17.66 -18.40 -28.61
N SER A 65 17.54 -17.10 -28.90
CA SER A 65 18.66 -16.18 -28.82
C SER A 65 18.99 -15.84 -27.38
N ALA A 66 20.28 -15.85 -27.03
CA ALA A 66 20.78 -15.43 -25.72
C ALA A 66 20.32 -14.02 -25.36
N ASN A 67 20.20 -13.12 -26.35
CA ASN A 67 19.73 -11.76 -26.14
C ASN A 67 18.27 -11.72 -25.63
N THR A 68 17.39 -12.57 -26.16
CA THR A 68 15.99 -12.59 -25.72
C THR A 68 15.86 -13.10 -24.29
N VAL A 69 16.65 -14.10 -23.91
CA VAL A 69 16.67 -14.62 -22.53
C VAL A 69 17.07 -13.51 -21.55
N VAL A 70 18.08 -12.71 -21.88
CA VAL A 70 18.49 -11.57 -21.05
C VAL A 70 17.37 -10.54 -20.93
N VAL A 71 16.69 -10.21 -22.03
CA VAL A 71 15.55 -9.27 -22.03
C VAL A 71 14.43 -9.79 -21.13
N CYS A 72 14.06 -11.08 -21.22
CA CYS A 72 13.05 -11.69 -20.36
C CYS A 72 13.42 -11.60 -18.87
N ILE A 73 14.68 -11.89 -18.51
CA ILE A 73 15.17 -11.81 -17.13
C ILE A 73 15.05 -10.37 -16.61
N VAL A 74 15.52 -9.39 -17.40
CA VAL A 74 15.42 -7.96 -17.04
C VAL A 74 13.95 -7.57 -16.86
N HIS A 75 13.05 -8.00 -17.73
CA HIS A 75 11.62 -7.68 -17.64
C HIS A 75 11.00 -8.23 -16.35
N VAL A 76 11.30 -9.48 -16.00
CA VAL A 76 10.84 -10.10 -14.73
C VAL A 76 11.37 -9.34 -13.52
N LEU A 77 12.65 -8.94 -13.53
CA LEU A 77 13.22 -8.15 -12.44
C LEU A 77 12.54 -6.79 -12.31
N MET A 78 12.26 -6.12 -13.43
CA MET A 78 11.54 -4.84 -13.44
C MET A 78 10.13 -4.98 -12.86
N LEU A 79 9.41 -6.06 -13.21
CA LEU A 79 8.11 -6.37 -12.64
C LEU A 79 8.15 -6.59 -11.13
N LEU A 80 9.18 -7.31 -10.64
CA LEU A 80 9.36 -7.54 -9.20
C LEU A 80 9.65 -6.23 -8.46
N VAL A 81 10.50 -5.36 -9.01
CA VAL A 81 10.80 -4.06 -8.41
C VAL A 81 9.57 -3.15 -8.40
N HIS A 82 8.81 -3.12 -9.50
CA HIS A 82 7.55 -2.38 -9.57
C HIS A 82 6.61 -2.81 -8.45
N MET A 83 6.37 -4.12 -8.33
CA MET A 83 5.50 -4.68 -7.30
C MET A 83 6.00 -4.32 -5.90
N LEU A 84 7.28 -4.52 -5.61
CA LEU A 84 7.84 -4.21 -4.29
C LEU A 84 7.66 -2.74 -3.92
N LEU A 85 7.98 -1.82 -4.83
CA LEU A 85 7.82 -0.38 -4.58
C LEU A 85 6.36 -0.01 -4.34
N PHE A 86 5.45 -0.50 -5.18
CA PHE A 86 4.03 -0.18 -5.09
C PHE A 86 3.42 -0.64 -3.75
N TYR A 87 3.67 -1.90 -3.36
CA TYR A 87 3.17 -2.44 -2.10
C TYR A 87 3.89 -1.87 -0.87
N TRP A 88 5.17 -1.49 -0.98
CA TRP A 88 5.89 -0.78 0.07
C TRP A 88 5.24 0.57 0.36
N HIS A 89 4.99 1.38 -0.67
CA HIS A 89 4.35 2.68 -0.50
C HIS A 89 2.95 2.57 0.11
N ALA A 90 2.18 1.55 -0.27
CA ALA A 90 0.87 1.30 0.34
C ALA A 90 0.98 0.95 1.83
N ASP A 91 1.99 0.18 2.22
CA ASP A 91 2.22 -0.19 3.61
C ASP A 91 2.78 0.96 4.46
N GLU A 92 3.62 1.81 3.88
CA GLU A 92 4.16 3.01 4.51
C GLU A 92 3.03 4.01 4.86
N ILE A 93 2.12 4.27 3.92
CA ILE A 93 0.94 5.13 4.17
C ILE A 93 0.13 4.60 5.34
N ARG A 94 -0.04 3.28 5.42
CA ARG A 94 -0.75 2.62 6.51
C ARG A 94 0.00 2.77 7.84
N HIS A 95 1.32 2.63 7.84
CA HIS A 95 2.16 2.76 9.02
C HIS A 95 2.15 4.20 9.58
N GLU A 96 2.45 5.17 8.73
CA GLU A 96 2.45 6.60 9.08
C GLU A 96 1.08 7.09 9.55
N SER A 97 0.00 6.58 8.95
CA SER A 97 -1.36 6.88 9.41
C SER A 97 -1.62 6.48 10.86
N MET A 98 -0.99 5.40 11.35
CA MET A 98 -1.15 4.94 12.73
C MET A 98 -0.23 5.69 13.69
N ALA A 99 0.96 6.07 13.24
CA ALA A 99 1.93 6.85 14.02
C ALA A 99 1.33 8.19 14.51
N ILE A 100 0.39 8.78 13.76
CA ILE A 100 -0.36 9.97 14.17
C ILE A 100 -1.08 9.76 15.51
N SER A 101 -1.64 8.57 15.76
CA SER A 101 -2.34 8.28 17.01
C SER A 101 -1.39 8.23 18.21
N GLU A 102 -0.18 7.71 18.00
CA GLU A 102 0.88 7.63 19.01
C GLU A 102 1.44 9.02 19.33
N ALA A 103 1.73 9.82 18.30
CA ALA A 103 2.17 11.20 18.47
C ALA A 103 1.13 12.06 19.22
N LEU A 104 -0.18 11.86 18.96
CA LEU A 104 -1.24 12.53 19.71
C LEU A 104 -1.31 12.06 21.17
N TYR A 105 -0.98 10.80 21.44
CA TYR A 105 -0.97 10.26 22.80
C TYR A 105 0.17 10.81 23.66
N GLU A 106 1.33 11.05 23.04
CA GLU A 106 2.50 11.65 23.70
C GLU A 106 2.33 13.14 24.03
N THR A 107 1.32 13.82 23.47
CA THR A 107 1.03 15.21 23.87
C THR A 107 0.36 15.27 25.24
N ASP A 108 0.61 16.34 26.00
CA ASP A 108 -0.07 16.62 27.29
C ASP A 108 -1.54 17.07 27.08
N TRP A 109 -2.31 16.27 26.34
CA TRP A 109 -3.67 16.55 25.89
C TRP A 109 -4.68 16.75 27.05
N TYR A 110 -4.32 16.29 28.25
CA TYR A 110 -5.09 16.41 29.48
C TYR A 110 -4.91 17.77 30.18
N GLU A 111 -3.87 18.54 29.83
CA GLU A 111 -3.63 19.87 30.39
C GLU A 111 -4.35 20.99 29.61
N TYR A 112 -4.81 20.70 28.39
CA TYR A 112 -5.52 21.66 27.56
C TYR A 112 -6.98 21.88 27.96
N SER A 113 -7.59 22.89 27.36
CA SER A 113 -9.02 23.18 27.53
C SER A 113 -9.88 21.94 27.24
N ARG A 114 -11.03 21.84 27.90
CA ARG A 114 -11.95 20.70 27.74
C ARG A 114 -12.40 20.48 26.28
N SER A 115 -12.53 21.56 25.50
CA SER A 115 -12.86 21.51 24.07
C SER A 115 -11.71 20.92 23.24
N THR A 116 -10.49 21.38 23.51
CA THR A 116 -9.27 20.95 22.83
C THR A 116 -8.96 19.48 23.13
N SER A 117 -9.03 19.10 24.41
CA SER A 117 -8.82 17.73 24.89
C SER A 117 -9.80 16.73 24.24
N SER A 118 -11.09 17.10 24.15
CA SER A 118 -12.12 16.31 23.45
C SER A 118 -11.81 16.15 21.95
N THR A 119 -11.33 17.21 21.31
CA THR A 119 -10.98 17.19 19.88
C THR A 119 -9.79 16.26 19.61
N ILE A 120 -8.73 16.33 20.43
CA ILE A 120 -7.58 15.43 20.35
C ILE A 120 -8.02 13.98 20.55
N HIS A 121 -8.89 13.71 21.52
CA HIS A 121 -9.38 12.36 21.78
C HIS A 121 -10.14 11.77 20.58
N ILE A 122 -10.98 12.58 19.92
CA ILE A 122 -11.66 12.18 18.68
C ILE A 122 -10.66 11.87 17.57
N MET A 123 -9.62 12.71 17.40
CA MET A 123 -8.57 12.45 16.41
C MET A 123 -7.84 11.14 16.70
N MET A 124 -7.41 10.92 17.95
CA MET A 124 -6.71 9.71 18.36
C MET A 124 -7.54 8.44 18.04
N MET A 125 -8.83 8.44 18.38
CA MET A 125 -9.75 7.35 18.05
C MET A 125 -9.93 7.14 16.53
N ARG A 126 -9.80 8.21 15.72
CA ARG A 126 -9.86 8.12 14.26
C ARG A 126 -8.55 7.61 13.65
N SER A 127 -7.40 8.11 14.13
CA SER A 127 -6.06 7.74 13.64
C SER A 127 -5.69 6.29 13.96
N GLN A 128 -6.31 5.70 14.99
CA GLN A 128 -6.20 4.26 15.28
C GLN A 128 -6.81 3.36 14.18
N ARG A 129 -7.61 3.93 13.27
CA ARG A 129 -8.06 3.21 12.07
C ARG A 129 -7.07 3.47 10.95
N PRO A 130 -6.25 2.49 10.54
CA PRO A 130 -5.25 2.69 9.52
C PRO A 130 -5.91 3.13 8.22
N LEU A 131 -5.29 4.11 7.56
CA LEU A 131 -5.61 4.44 6.18
C LEU A 131 -5.05 3.35 5.26
N SER A 132 -5.83 2.28 5.06
CA SER A 132 -5.46 1.19 4.17
C SER A 132 -5.97 1.43 2.74
N LEU A 133 -5.10 1.17 1.77
CA LEU A 133 -5.48 1.09 0.36
C LEU A 133 -5.99 -0.32 0.07
N SER A 134 -7.12 -0.44 -0.61
CA SER A 134 -7.80 -1.71 -0.87
C SER A 134 -7.87 -2.01 -2.36
N VAL A 135 -7.54 -3.25 -2.72
CA VAL A 135 -7.61 -3.78 -4.09
C VAL A 135 -9.02 -4.31 -4.35
N GLY A 136 -10.01 -3.43 -4.51
CA GLY A 136 -11.38 -3.84 -4.82
C GLY A 136 -11.90 -4.97 -3.90
N PRO A 137 -12.39 -6.11 -4.43
CA PRO A 137 -12.85 -7.24 -3.61
C PRO A 137 -11.72 -8.15 -3.07
N PHE A 138 -10.45 -7.92 -3.43
CA PHE A 138 -9.34 -8.83 -3.16
C PHE A 138 -8.61 -8.55 -1.83
N GLY A 139 -9.02 -7.51 -1.11
CA GLY A 139 -8.48 -7.16 0.22
C GLY A 139 -7.47 -6.02 0.20
N GLU A 140 -6.79 -5.81 1.33
CA GLU A 140 -5.89 -4.66 1.52
C GLU A 140 -4.54 -4.83 0.78
N MET A 141 -4.09 -3.74 0.16
CA MET A 141 -2.74 -3.62 -0.40
C MET A 141 -1.73 -3.61 0.74
N SER A 142 -1.00 -4.71 0.88
CA SER A 142 0.09 -4.84 1.85
C SER A 142 1.21 -5.68 1.26
N LEU A 143 2.42 -5.56 1.80
CA LEU A 143 3.54 -6.42 1.43
C LEU A 143 3.19 -7.91 1.60
N THR A 144 2.36 -8.24 2.59
CA THR A 144 1.81 -9.58 2.80
C THR A 144 0.98 -10.07 1.61
N MET A 145 0.17 -9.20 1.01
CA MET A 145 -0.60 -9.51 -0.20
C MET A 145 0.32 -9.75 -1.40
N ALA A 146 1.38 -8.94 -1.56
CA ALA A 146 2.37 -9.15 -2.61
C ALA A 146 3.05 -10.52 -2.49
N LEU A 147 3.47 -10.89 -1.27
CA LEU A 147 4.07 -12.20 -1.00
C LEU A 147 3.09 -13.36 -1.29
N LYS A 148 1.80 -13.19 -1.00
CA LYS A 148 0.76 -14.18 -1.34
C LYS A 148 0.63 -14.37 -2.84
N ILE A 149 0.61 -13.28 -3.60
CA ILE A 149 0.56 -13.31 -5.07
C ILE A 149 1.81 -14.02 -5.62
N LEU A 150 3.00 -13.65 -5.15
CA LEU A 150 4.25 -14.28 -5.59
C LEU A 150 4.28 -15.78 -5.29
N LYS A 151 3.83 -16.19 -4.09
CA LYS A 151 3.66 -17.61 -3.74
C LYS A 151 2.68 -18.32 -4.69
N GLY A 152 1.56 -17.67 -5.01
CA GLY A 152 0.58 -18.21 -5.95
C GLY A 152 1.18 -18.43 -7.35
N VAL A 153 1.94 -17.45 -7.86
CA VAL A 153 2.67 -17.57 -9.13
C VAL A 153 3.68 -18.72 -9.07
N TYR A 154 4.48 -18.81 -8.01
CA TYR A 154 5.44 -19.90 -7.84
C TYR A 154 4.76 -21.27 -7.84
N THR A 155 3.69 -21.44 -7.07
CA THR A 155 2.90 -22.68 -7.04
C THR A 155 2.35 -23.02 -8.42
N TYR A 156 1.82 -22.04 -9.15
CA TYR A 156 1.33 -22.24 -10.51
C TYR A 156 2.45 -22.67 -11.47
N MET A 157 3.62 -22.04 -11.40
CA MET A 157 4.78 -22.42 -12.20
C MET A 157 5.26 -23.84 -11.89
N THR A 158 5.37 -24.21 -10.61
CA THR A 158 5.75 -25.57 -10.21
C THR A 158 4.72 -26.60 -10.67
N PHE A 159 3.43 -26.29 -10.59
CA PHE A 159 2.37 -27.15 -11.09
C PHE A 159 2.47 -27.38 -12.60
N LEU A 160 2.68 -26.30 -13.38
CA LEU A 160 2.89 -26.40 -14.83
C LEU A 160 4.12 -27.26 -15.14
N GLN A 161 5.27 -26.99 -14.51
CA GLN A 161 6.49 -27.79 -14.71
C GLN A 161 6.25 -29.27 -14.44
N HIS A 162 5.52 -29.60 -13.37
CA HIS A 162 5.17 -30.97 -13.05
C HIS A 162 4.24 -31.61 -14.10
N SER A 163 3.25 -30.87 -14.60
CA SER A 163 2.33 -31.34 -15.64
C SER A 163 3.01 -31.55 -17.00
N TYR A 164 3.91 -30.65 -17.40
CA TYR A 164 4.74 -30.81 -18.61
C TYR A 164 5.75 -31.96 -18.47
N GLY A 165 6.31 -32.18 -17.27
CA GLY A 165 7.15 -33.33 -16.97
C GLY A 165 6.41 -34.66 -17.17
N GLN A 166 5.18 -34.77 -16.69
CA GLN A 166 4.37 -35.99 -16.84
C GLN A 166 3.98 -36.27 -18.31
N THR A 167 3.62 -35.25 -19.09
CA THR A 167 3.25 -35.44 -20.50
C THR A 167 4.43 -35.89 -21.37
N SER A 168 5.67 -35.50 -21.04
CA SER A 168 6.87 -36.00 -21.73
C SER A 168 7.12 -37.50 -21.51
N SER A 169 6.73 -38.05 -20.36
CA SER A 169 6.86 -39.48 -20.04
C SER A 169 5.76 -40.38 -20.64
N LEU A 170 4.63 -39.80 -21.06
CA LEU A 170 3.51 -40.52 -21.67
C LEU A 170 3.63 -40.63 -23.21
N GLY A 171 4.50 -39.84 -23.85
CA GLY A 171 4.75 -39.87 -25.30
C GLY A 171 5.86 -40.82 -25.75
N THR A 172 6.48 -41.57 -24.83
CA THR A 172 7.59 -42.52 -25.10
C THR A 172 7.19 -44.00 -24.96
N ASN A 173 5.92 -44.35 -25.14
CA ASN A 173 5.45 -45.73 -25.27
C ASN A 173 4.60 -45.90 -26.53
#